data_AF-A0A1A6GQ28-F1
#
_entry.id   AF-A0A1A6GQ28-F1
#
_cell.length_a   1.000
_cell.length_b   1.000
_cell.length_c   1.000
_cell.angle_alpha   90.00
_cell.angle_beta   90.00
_cell.angle_gamma   90.00
#
_symmetry.space_group_name_H-M   'P 1'
#
loop_
_entity.id
_entity.type
_entity.pdbx_description
1 polymer ?
#
loop_
_entity_poly.entity_id
_entity_poly.type
_entity_poly.pdbx_seq_one_letter_code
_entity_poly.pdbx_strand_id
1 'polypeptide(L)'
;MGALGIKSAVTQGSKLAWRESEHQEIGSVDCIGARRDLIGGSRPFQLQNWKQKVSRMKKAEFIRTAEKLKNQVTVMEKDKHSHFYNQRGDFRTEHSVLEELENKLINSRKTERAKIQQQLAKIHNNVKKLQHQLKDVKPTPDFVEKLREMMEEIENAINTFKEEQRLIYEELIQEEKTTNNELSAVSRKIDSWALGNSETEKAFRAISSKVPVDRVTPSTLPEEVVEFEKFLQQTGGRQGGWDDFDHQNFVKVRSKHKGKPAFMKEVVEHLPGKTLDEVQQHEKWHQKFLALEERKKEVENNVSRDPSRLYKPTKGWEERTKKIGPSGSGPLLHIPH
;
A
#
# COMPACT_ATOMS: atom_id res chain seq x y z
N MET A 1 -9.66 -8.61 10.79
CA MET A 1 -10.01 -10.01 10.45
C MET A 1 -10.46 -10.23 8.99
N GLY A 2 -10.65 -9.19 8.14
CA GLY A 2 -11.15 -9.38 6.76
C GLY A 2 -10.11 -9.74 5.69
N ALA A 3 -8.83 -9.33 5.84
CA ALA A 3 -7.82 -9.51 4.79
C ALA A 3 -7.24 -10.93 4.69
N LEU A 4 -7.20 -11.67 5.81
CA LEU A 4 -6.69 -13.04 5.85
C LEU A 4 -7.66 -14.05 5.20
N GLY A 5 -8.98 -13.79 5.28
CA GLY A 5 -10.00 -14.65 4.68
C GLY A 5 -10.00 -14.60 3.15
N ILE A 6 -9.70 -13.44 2.55
CA ILE A 6 -9.66 -13.27 1.10
C ILE A 6 -8.42 -13.94 0.50
N LYS A 7 -7.26 -13.84 1.18
CA LYS A 7 -6.01 -14.52 0.75
C LYS A 7 -6.17 -16.03 0.77
N SER A 8 -6.76 -16.61 1.83
CA SER A 8 -6.99 -18.05 1.92
C SER A 8 -7.94 -18.58 0.83
N ALA A 9 -8.98 -17.81 0.48
CA ALA A 9 -9.96 -18.22 -0.53
C ALA A 9 -9.40 -18.19 -1.97
N VAL A 10 -8.57 -17.20 -2.30
CA VAL A 10 -7.96 -17.08 -3.65
C VAL A 10 -6.89 -18.14 -3.88
N THR A 11 -6.04 -18.41 -2.88
CA THR A 11 -4.99 -19.44 -2.99
C THR A 11 -5.57 -20.86 -2.99
N GLN A 12 -6.62 -21.13 -2.20
CA GLN A 12 -7.31 -22.43 -2.22
C GLN A 12 -8.14 -22.63 -3.49
N GLY A 13 -8.82 -21.59 -3.99
CA GLY A 13 -9.56 -21.64 -5.25
C GLY A 13 -8.66 -21.90 -6.45
N SER A 14 -7.46 -21.32 -6.47
CA SER A 14 -6.48 -21.55 -7.54
C SER A 14 -5.90 -22.97 -7.50
N LYS A 15 -5.54 -23.49 -6.31
CA LYS A 15 -5.05 -24.87 -6.17
C LYS A 15 -6.09 -25.93 -6.52
N LEU A 16 -7.36 -25.70 -6.22
CA LEU A 16 -8.46 -26.62 -6.56
C LEU A 16 -8.76 -26.59 -8.06
N ALA A 17 -8.73 -25.42 -8.70
CA ALA A 17 -8.95 -25.29 -10.15
C ALA A 17 -7.87 -26.00 -10.98
N TRP A 18 -6.60 -25.96 -10.55
CA TRP A 18 -5.51 -26.69 -11.20
C TRP A 18 -5.64 -28.21 -11.03
N ARG A 19 -5.97 -28.69 -9.83
CA ARG A 19 -6.16 -30.14 -9.56
C ARG A 19 -7.39 -30.74 -10.24
N GLU A 20 -8.49 -29.99 -10.35
CA GLU A 20 -9.70 -30.45 -11.05
C GLU A 20 -9.50 -30.47 -12.58
N SER A 21 -8.63 -29.60 -13.13
CA SER A 21 -8.30 -29.61 -14.57
C SER A 21 -7.47 -30.84 -14.97
N GLU A 22 -6.54 -31.30 -14.11
CA GLU A 22 -5.76 -32.53 -14.33
C GLU A 22 -6.64 -33.79 -14.37
N HIS A 23 -7.67 -33.86 -13.54
CA HIS A 23 -8.59 -35.01 -13.51
C HIS A 23 -9.62 -35.02 -14.65
N GLN A 24 -9.77 -33.92 -15.41
CA GLN A 24 -10.77 -33.80 -16.47
C GLN A 24 -10.20 -34.03 -17.89
N GLU A 25 -8.87 -34.07 -18.05
CA GLU A 25 -8.21 -34.32 -19.35
C GLU A 25 -7.78 -35.78 -19.60
N ILE A 26 -7.74 -36.66 -18.60
CA ILE A 26 -7.35 -38.09 -18.79
C ILE A 26 -8.56 -38.98 -19.12
N GLY A 27 -9.44 -38.57 -20.05
CA GLY A 27 -10.64 -39.34 -20.32
C GLY A 27 -11.41 -38.96 -21.57
N SER A 28 -10.83 -39.15 -22.75
CA SER A 28 -11.52 -39.65 -23.95
C SER A 28 -10.50 -39.83 -25.09
N VAL A 29 -9.76 -40.94 -25.05
CA VAL A 29 -9.14 -41.52 -26.24
C VAL A 29 -9.96 -42.78 -26.53
N ASP A 30 -11.07 -42.63 -27.26
CA ASP A 30 -11.83 -43.78 -27.73
C ASP A 30 -11.26 -44.24 -29.07
N CYS A 31 -10.55 -45.36 -29.00
CA CYS A 31 -10.08 -46.15 -30.12
C CYS A 31 -11.26 -46.58 -31.02
N ILE A 32 -11.10 -46.36 -32.32
CA ILE A 32 -11.99 -46.91 -33.35
C ILE A 32 -11.71 -48.41 -33.45
N GLY A 33 -12.70 -49.24 -33.13
CA GLY A 33 -12.65 -50.66 -33.48
C GLY A 33 -13.61 -51.57 -32.72
N ALA A 34 -14.71 -51.93 -33.40
CA ALA A 34 -15.39 -53.23 -33.39
C ALA A 34 -16.90 -53.15 -33.11
N ARG A 35 -17.67 -53.42 -34.18
CA ARG A 35 -19.08 -53.84 -34.14
C ARG A 35 -19.25 -55.03 -33.21
N ARG A 36 -20.23 -54.95 -32.31
CA ARG A 36 -21.06 -56.09 -31.90
C ARG A 36 -22.43 -55.57 -31.46
N ASP A 37 -23.45 -56.02 -32.18
CA ASP A 37 -24.86 -55.74 -31.89
C ASP A 37 -25.27 -56.34 -30.54
N LEU A 38 -26.18 -55.66 -29.81
CA LEU A 38 -27.42 -56.21 -29.20
C LEU A 38 -27.91 -55.35 -27.99
N ILE A 39 -29.13 -54.85 -28.15
CA ILE A 39 -30.20 -54.65 -27.15
C ILE A 39 -29.96 -53.65 -25.99
N GLY A 40 -30.74 -52.57 -26.04
CA GLY A 40 -31.42 -52.01 -24.87
C GLY A 40 -30.69 -50.96 -24.04
N GLY A 41 -31.11 -49.69 -24.18
CA GLY A 41 -30.94 -48.71 -23.10
C GLY A 41 -30.83 -47.27 -23.58
N SER A 42 -31.94 -46.53 -23.57
CA SER A 42 -31.96 -45.06 -23.76
C SER A 42 -31.39 -44.26 -22.56
N ARG A 43 -30.63 -44.90 -21.65
CA ARG A 43 -30.12 -44.31 -20.40
C ARG A 43 -28.70 -43.68 -20.46
N PRO A 44 -27.74 -44.11 -21.31
CA PRO A 44 -26.40 -43.50 -21.36
C PRO A 44 -26.45 -42.03 -21.82
N PHE A 45 -27.33 -41.72 -22.78
CA PHE A 45 -27.41 -40.41 -23.42
C PHE A 45 -27.93 -39.30 -22.49
N GLN A 46 -28.90 -39.61 -21.60
CA GLN A 46 -29.44 -38.65 -20.64
C GLN A 46 -28.44 -38.28 -19.54
N LEU A 47 -27.64 -39.25 -19.06
CA LEU A 47 -26.63 -39.01 -18.03
C LEU A 47 -25.47 -38.15 -18.56
N GLN A 48 -25.03 -38.41 -19.79
CA GLN A 48 -23.99 -37.62 -20.46
C GLN A 48 -24.45 -36.17 -20.70
N ASN A 49 -25.70 -35.99 -21.14
CA ASN A 49 -26.31 -34.68 -21.35
C ASN A 49 -26.49 -33.90 -20.03
N TRP A 50 -26.87 -34.58 -18.94
CA TRP A 50 -26.92 -33.98 -17.59
C TRP A 50 -25.54 -33.53 -17.10
N LYS A 51 -24.51 -34.38 -17.22
CA LYS A 51 -23.12 -34.02 -16.85
C LYS A 51 -22.63 -32.81 -17.64
N GLN A 52 -22.94 -32.75 -18.94
CA GLN A 52 -22.59 -31.62 -19.79
C GLN A 52 -23.35 -30.35 -19.41
N LYS A 53 -24.64 -30.47 -19.03
CA LYS A 53 -25.44 -29.35 -18.53
C LYS A 53 -24.90 -28.79 -17.21
N VAL A 54 -24.54 -29.66 -16.26
CA VAL A 54 -23.92 -29.25 -14.98
C VAL A 54 -22.58 -28.56 -15.22
N SER A 55 -21.73 -29.10 -16.10
CA SER A 55 -20.46 -28.46 -16.48
C SER A 55 -20.67 -27.07 -17.09
N ARG A 56 -21.64 -26.93 -18.01
CA ARG A 56 -22.01 -25.63 -18.60
C ARG A 56 -22.52 -24.63 -17.56
N MET A 57 -23.33 -25.08 -16.60
CA MET A 57 -23.82 -24.24 -15.50
C MET A 57 -22.67 -23.75 -14.62
N LYS A 58 -21.76 -24.64 -14.21
CA LYS A 58 -20.56 -24.27 -13.44
C LYS A 58 -19.70 -23.24 -14.17
N LYS A 59 -19.47 -23.43 -15.47
CA LYS A 59 -18.74 -22.46 -16.30
C LYS A 59 -19.44 -21.10 -16.34
N ALA A 60 -20.76 -21.08 -16.50
CA ALA A 60 -21.54 -19.85 -16.50
C ALA A 60 -21.48 -19.11 -15.15
N GLU A 61 -21.56 -19.83 -14.03
CA GLU A 61 -21.41 -19.25 -12.69
C GLU A 61 -20.02 -18.70 -12.44
N PHE A 62 -18.98 -19.42 -12.87
CA PHE A 62 -17.60 -18.94 -12.82
C PHE A 62 -17.44 -17.61 -13.57
N ILE A 63 -17.95 -17.53 -14.80
CA ILE A 63 -17.90 -16.30 -15.61
C ILE A 63 -18.66 -15.15 -14.92
N ARG A 64 -19.85 -15.40 -14.38
CA ARG A 64 -20.62 -14.37 -13.65
C ARG A 64 -19.86 -13.85 -12.43
N THR A 65 -19.22 -14.76 -11.69
CA THR A 65 -18.45 -14.41 -10.49
C THR A 65 -17.21 -13.61 -10.86
N ALA A 66 -16.49 -14.03 -11.91
CA ALA A 66 -15.34 -13.31 -12.43
C ALA A 66 -15.71 -11.88 -12.88
N GLU A 67 -16.84 -11.72 -13.58
CA GLU A 67 -17.30 -10.39 -14.01
C GLU A 67 -17.72 -9.52 -12.82
N LYS A 68 -18.38 -10.10 -11.81
CA LYS A 68 -18.70 -9.38 -10.56
C LYS A 68 -17.44 -8.89 -9.85
N LEU A 69 -16.44 -9.75 -9.68
CA LEU A 69 -15.17 -9.39 -9.04
C LEU A 69 -14.43 -8.30 -9.83
N LYS A 70 -14.40 -8.42 -11.15
CA LYS A 70 -13.81 -7.41 -12.05
C LYS A 70 -14.48 -6.04 -11.89
N ASN A 71 -15.82 -6.01 -11.79
CA ASN A 71 -16.55 -4.77 -11.53
C ASN A 71 -16.23 -4.19 -10.15
N GLN A 72 -16.12 -5.03 -9.12
CA GLN A 72 -15.72 -4.59 -7.78
C GLN A 72 -14.32 -3.96 -7.79
N VAL A 73 -13.36 -4.57 -8.48
CA VAL A 73 -12.01 -4.01 -8.66
C VAL A 73 -12.10 -2.64 -9.34
N THR A 74 -12.88 -2.51 -10.40
CA THR A 74 -13.04 -1.23 -11.12
C THR A 74 -13.62 -0.12 -10.23
N VAL A 75 -14.58 -0.45 -9.35
CA VAL A 75 -15.16 0.51 -8.40
C VAL A 75 -14.12 0.95 -7.37
N MET A 76 -13.40 -0.01 -6.78
CA MET A 76 -12.34 0.30 -5.81
C MET A 76 -11.20 1.15 -6.42
N GLU A 77 -10.83 0.89 -7.67
CA GLU A 77 -9.84 1.68 -8.40
C GLU A 77 -10.32 3.13 -8.63
N LYS A 78 -11.60 3.32 -8.98
CA LYS A 78 -12.18 4.68 -9.13
C LYS A 78 -12.24 5.44 -7.82
N ASP A 79 -12.66 4.80 -6.74
CA ASP A 79 -12.71 5.42 -5.42
C ASP A 79 -11.31 5.79 -4.94
N LYS A 80 -10.33 4.88 -5.12
CA LYS A 80 -8.91 5.15 -4.88
C LYS A 80 -8.47 6.41 -5.62
N HIS A 81 -8.64 6.46 -6.94
CA HIS A 81 -8.25 7.62 -7.74
C HIS A 81 -8.91 8.92 -7.25
N SER A 82 -10.19 8.90 -6.88
CA SER A 82 -10.91 10.07 -6.36
C SER A 82 -10.30 10.64 -5.05
N HIS A 83 -9.91 9.76 -4.13
CA HIS A 83 -9.36 10.17 -2.84
C HIS A 83 -7.95 10.76 -2.92
N PHE A 84 -7.13 10.28 -3.86
CA PHE A 84 -5.74 10.72 -3.99
C PHE A 84 -5.55 11.91 -4.93
N TYR A 85 -6.42 12.09 -5.95
CA TYR A 85 -6.25 13.15 -6.95
C TYR A 85 -6.62 14.58 -6.46
N ASN A 86 -7.39 14.70 -5.39
CA ASN A 86 -7.77 16.00 -4.83
C ASN A 86 -6.69 16.60 -3.90
N GLN A 87 -5.63 15.86 -3.60
CA GLN A 87 -4.56 16.32 -2.71
C GLN A 87 -3.40 16.94 -3.52
N ARG A 88 -3.07 18.20 -3.27
CA ARG A 88 -1.91 18.91 -3.88
C ARG A 88 -0.75 18.97 -2.91
N GLY A 89 0.49 18.94 -3.42
CA GLY A 89 1.72 19.07 -2.63
C GLY A 89 2.68 17.88 -2.83
N ASP A 90 3.63 17.71 -1.91
CA ASP A 90 4.67 16.66 -1.96
C ASP A 90 4.09 15.22 -1.99
N PHE A 91 2.93 15.02 -1.35
CA PHE A 91 2.19 13.76 -1.37
C PHE A 91 1.77 13.33 -2.79
N ARG A 92 1.51 14.30 -3.68
CA ARG A 92 1.20 14.02 -5.09
C ARG A 92 2.40 13.44 -5.83
N THR A 93 3.61 13.91 -5.51
CA THR A 93 4.85 13.43 -6.12
C THR A 93 5.14 11.98 -5.71
N GLU A 94 4.97 11.65 -4.43
CA GLU A 94 5.11 10.28 -3.92
C GLU A 94 4.04 9.34 -4.50
N HIS A 95 2.78 9.80 -4.59
CA HIS A 95 1.70 9.03 -5.19
C HIS A 95 1.92 8.79 -6.70
N SER A 96 2.51 9.74 -7.43
CA SER A 96 2.80 9.60 -8.86
C SER A 96 3.70 8.39 -9.14
N VAL A 97 4.67 8.10 -8.28
CA VAL A 97 5.55 6.94 -8.41
C VAL A 97 4.77 5.63 -8.28
N LEU A 98 3.81 5.57 -7.34
CA LEU A 98 2.94 4.41 -7.16
C LEU A 98 2.02 4.20 -8.36
N GLU A 99 1.50 5.29 -8.94
CA GLU A 99 0.67 5.24 -10.15
C GLU A 99 1.46 4.76 -11.37
N GLU A 100 2.72 5.20 -11.53
CA GLU A 100 3.59 4.68 -12.58
C GLU A 100 3.82 3.17 -12.44
N LEU A 101 4.02 2.67 -11.22
CA LEU A 101 4.16 1.24 -10.94
C LEU A 101 2.86 0.48 -11.24
N GLU A 102 1.71 1.00 -10.83
CA GLU A 102 0.40 0.42 -11.13
C GLU A 102 0.17 0.32 -12.64
N ASN A 103 0.45 1.40 -13.38
CA ASN A 103 0.34 1.42 -14.84
C ASN A 103 1.28 0.40 -15.50
N LYS A 104 2.52 0.26 -15.01
CA LYS A 104 3.46 -0.78 -15.47
C LYS A 104 2.87 -2.18 -15.27
N LEU A 105 2.31 -2.48 -14.10
CA LEU A 105 1.67 -3.78 -13.81
C LEU A 105 0.43 -4.04 -14.69
N ILE A 106 -0.40 -3.01 -14.91
CA ILE A 106 -1.56 -3.11 -15.81
C ILE A 106 -1.11 -3.42 -17.24
N ASN A 107 -0.10 -2.71 -17.73
CA ASN A 107 0.44 -2.91 -19.08
C ASN A 107 1.12 -4.28 -19.22
N SER A 108 1.86 -4.73 -18.21
CA SER A 108 2.45 -6.07 -18.15
C SER A 108 1.36 -7.14 -18.29
N ARG A 109 0.30 -7.08 -17.47
CA ARG A 109 -0.82 -8.03 -17.52
C ARG A 109 -1.56 -8.03 -18.86
N LYS A 110 -1.75 -6.86 -19.48
CA LYS A 110 -2.34 -6.74 -20.81
C LYS A 110 -1.47 -7.41 -21.87
N THR A 111 -0.17 -7.18 -21.80
CA THR A 111 0.82 -7.76 -22.72
C THR A 111 0.86 -9.27 -22.58
N GLU A 112 0.88 -9.79 -21.36
CA GLU A 112 0.87 -11.24 -21.10
C GLU A 112 -0.41 -11.90 -21.63
N ARG A 113 -1.56 -11.29 -21.39
CA ARG A 113 -2.83 -11.76 -21.96
C ARG A 113 -2.78 -11.83 -23.49
N ALA A 114 -2.23 -10.82 -24.15
CA ALA A 114 -2.10 -10.80 -25.60
C ALA A 114 -1.16 -11.90 -26.11
N LYS A 115 -0.03 -12.15 -25.43
CA LYS A 115 0.91 -13.23 -25.74
C LYS A 115 0.25 -14.60 -25.64
N ILE A 116 -0.43 -14.88 -24.53
CA ILE A 116 -1.17 -16.15 -24.32
C ILE A 116 -2.20 -16.34 -25.43
N GLN A 117 -2.98 -15.31 -25.74
CA GLN A 117 -3.98 -15.37 -26.82
C GLN A 117 -3.33 -15.67 -28.18
N GLN A 118 -2.19 -15.05 -28.48
CA GLN A 118 -1.45 -15.26 -29.72
C GLN A 118 -0.92 -16.70 -29.82
N GLN A 119 -0.31 -17.22 -28.75
CA GLN A 119 0.24 -18.58 -28.73
C GLN A 119 -0.86 -19.65 -28.86
N LEU A 120 -1.97 -19.48 -28.13
CA LEU A 120 -3.13 -20.36 -28.25
C LEU A 120 -3.75 -20.33 -29.64
N ALA A 121 -3.85 -19.15 -30.27
CA ALA A 121 -4.33 -19.02 -31.63
C ALA A 121 -3.42 -19.73 -32.64
N LYS A 122 -2.09 -19.66 -32.46
CA LYS A 122 -1.12 -20.38 -33.30
C LYS A 122 -1.30 -21.89 -33.19
N ILE A 123 -1.37 -22.43 -31.97
CA ILE A 123 -1.59 -23.87 -31.73
C ILE A 123 -2.92 -24.31 -32.37
N HIS A 124 -4.00 -23.55 -32.13
CA HIS A 124 -5.31 -23.84 -32.69
C HIS A 124 -5.30 -23.87 -34.23
N ASN A 125 -4.61 -22.93 -34.87
CA ASN A 125 -4.49 -22.88 -36.33
C ASN A 125 -3.69 -24.08 -36.89
N ASN A 126 -2.63 -24.50 -36.19
CA ASN A 126 -1.86 -25.69 -36.58
C ASN A 126 -2.72 -26.96 -36.48
N VAL A 127 -3.47 -27.13 -35.38
CA VAL A 127 -4.42 -28.23 -35.22
C VAL A 127 -5.49 -28.21 -36.31
N LYS A 128 -6.05 -27.03 -36.63
CA LYS A 128 -7.02 -26.88 -37.71
C LYS A 128 -6.42 -27.28 -39.05
N LYS A 129 -5.16 -26.92 -39.34
CA LYS A 129 -4.45 -27.32 -40.57
C LYS A 129 -4.27 -28.83 -40.65
N LEU A 130 -3.84 -29.48 -39.56
CA LEU A 130 -3.73 -30.93 -39.45
C LEU A 130 -5.09 -31.61 -39.71
N GLN A 131 -6.16 -31.13 -39.07
CA GLN A 131 -7.53 -31.65 -39.28
C GLN A 131 -8.00 -31.53 -40.74
N HIS A 132 -7.64 -30.46 -41.45
CA HIS A 132 -7.99 -30.32 -42.87
C HIS A 132 -7.24 -31.32 -43.74
N GLN A 133 -5.96 -31.57 -43.46
CA GLN A 133 -5.18 -32.57 -44.20
C GLN A 133 -5.68 -34.00 -43.96
N LEU A 134 -6.35 -34.27 -42.84
CA LEU A 134 -6.89 -35.60 -42.52
C LEU A 134 -8.22 -35.95 -43.23
N LYS A 135 -8.88 -35.02 -43.93
CA LYS A 135 -10.26 -35.23 -44.41
C LYS A 135 -10.40 -36.17 -45.61
N ASP A 136 -9.45 -36.20 -46.55
CA ASP A 136 -9.59 -37.00 -47.79
C ASP A 136 -8.22 -37.37 -48.41
N VAL A 137 -7.46 -38.27 -47.78
CA VAL A 137 -6.12 -38.63 -48.29
C VAL A 137 -5.81 -40.12 -48.19
N LYS A 138 -5.26 -40.69 -49.26
CA LYS A 138 -4.70 -42.04 -49.25
C LYS A 138 -3.37 -42.03 -48.46
N PRO A 139 -3.14 -42.99 -47.56
CA PRO A 139 -1.89 -43.06 -46.80
C PRO A 139 -0.74 -43.48 -47.71
N THR A 140 -0.10 -42.49 -48.32
CA THR A 140 1.20 -42.62 -48.99
C THR A 140 2.31 -42.39 -47.95
N PRO A 141 3.46 -43.10 -48.00
CA PRO A 141 4.55 -42.90 -47.04
C PRO A 141 4.95 -41.43 -46.84
N ASP A 142 5.12 -40.66 -47.93
CA ASP A 142 5.43 -39.23 -47.87
C ASP A 142 4.36 -38.40 -47.16
N PHE A 143 3.09 -38.79 -47.31
CA PHE A 143 1.98 -38.10 -46.65
C PHE A 143 1.94 -38.42 -45.15
N VAL A 144 2.22 -39.67 -44.77
CA VAL A 144 2.32 -40.08 -43.37
C VAL A 144 3.47 -39.34 -42.68
N GLU A 145 4.62 -39.18 -43.35
CA GLU A 145 5.74 -38.41 -42.81
C GLU A 145 5.36 -36.93 -42.59
N LYS A 146 4.67 -36.32 -43.55
CA LYS A 146 4.17 -34.94 -43.41
C LYS A 146 3.15 -34.77 -42.27
N LEU A 147 2.31 -35.77 -42.02
CA LEU A 147 1.40 -35.76 -40.86
C LEU A 147 2.18 -35.82 -39.56
N ARG A 148 3.21 -36.69 -39.50
CA ARG A 148 4.09 -36.82 -38.34
C ARG A 148 4.78 -35.50 -38.03
N GLU A 149 5.37 -34.85 -39.03
CA GLU A 149 6.02 -33.53 -38.87
C GLU A 149 5.04 -32.49 -38.29
N MET A 150 3.81 -32.40 -38.81
CA MET A 150 2.82 -31.47 -38.28
C MET A 150 2.35 -31.81 -36.86
N MET A 151 2.25 -33.09 -36.51
CA MET A 151 1.91 -33.52 -35.15
C MET A 151 3.03 -33.14 -34.18
N GLU A 152 4.29 -33.36 -34.56
CA GLU A 152 5.47 -32.99 -33.78
C GLU A 152 5.58 -31.46 -33.62
N GLU A 153 5.30 -30.68 -34.66
CA GLU A 153 5.22 -29.21 -34.55
C GLU A 153 4.15 -28.74 -33.54
N ILE A 154 2.97 -29.38 -33.54
CA ILE A 154 1.88 -29.06 -32.60
C ILE A 154 2.28 -29.44 -31.17
N GLU A 155 2.82 -30.65 -30.99
CA GLU A 155 3.26 -31.14 -29.68
C GLU A 155 4.37 -30.25 -29.11
N ASN A 156 5.37 -29.91 -29.91
CA ASN A 156 6.45 -29.00 -29.52
C ASN A 156 5.92 -27.61 -29.17
N ALA A 157 4.95 -27.07 -29.92
CA ALA A 157 4.31 -25.79 -29.60
C ALA A 157 3.52 -25.84 -28.28
N ILE A 158 2.81 -26.94 -28.00
CA ILE A 158 2.08 -27.14 -26.73
C ILE A 158 3.05 -27.27 -25.56
N ASN A 159 4.10 -28.08 -25.70
CA ASN A 159 5.10 -28.29 -24.65
C ASN A 159 5.85 -27.00 -24.32
N THR A 160 6.27 -26.25 -25.35
CA THR A 160 6.90 -24.94 -25.17
C THR A 160 5.97 -23.97 -24.45
N PHE A 161 4.71 -23.88 -24.88
CA PHE A 161 3.71 -23.03 -24.23
C PHE A 161 3.51 -23.39 -22.75
N LYS A 162 3.35 -24.68 -22.44
CA LYS A 162 3.19 -25.15 -21.06
C LYS A 162 4.40 -24.82 -20.20
N GLU A 163 5.60 -25.01 -20.74
CA GLU A 163 6.85 -24.74 -20.04
C GLU A 163 7.04 -23.25 -19.76
N GLU A 164 6.81 -22.39 -20.75
CA GLU A 164 6.87 -20.93 -20.58
C GLU A 164 5.88 -20.44 -19.52
N GLN A 165 4.62 -20.92 -19.57
CA GLN A 165 3.61 -20.54 -18.58
C GLN A 165 3.94 -21.06 -17.17
N ARG A 166 4.58 -22.23 -17.06
CA ARG A 166 5.08 -22.76 -15.77
C ARG A 166 6.16 -21.85 -15.19
N LEU A 167 7.13 -21.43 -16.00
CA LEU A 167 8.22 -20.56 -15.56
C LEU A 167 7.70 -19.20 -15.08
N ILE A 168 6.79 -18.58 -15.84
CA ILE A 168 6.14 -17.32 -15.47
C ILE A 168 5.35 -17.48 -14.16
N TYR A 169 4.62 -18.58 -14.00
CA TYR A 169 3.85 -18.84 -12.79
C TYR A 169 4.74 -18.98 -11.55
N GLU A 170 5.86 -19.71 -11.66
CA GLU A 170 6.82 -19.88 -10.58
C GLU A 170 7.47 -18.54 -10.17
N GLU A 171 7.84 -17.71 -11.15
CA GLU A 171 8.34 -16.35 -10.91
C GLU A 171 7.32 -15.51 -10.15
N LEU A 172 6.06 -15.49 -10.59
CA LEU A 172 4.98 -14.76 -9.93
C LEU A 172 4.72 -15.25 -8.50
N ILE A 173 4.79 -16.55 -8.23
CA ILE A 173 4.70 -17.10 -6.87
C ILE A 173 5.83 -16.56 -5.99
N GLN A 174 7.05 -16.54 -6.53
CA GLN A 174 8.21 -16.09 -5.78
C GLN A 174 8.15 -14.57 -5.51
N GLU A 175 7.67 -13.77 -6.46
CA GLU A 175 7.38 -12.35 -6.28
C GLU A 175 6.27 -12.11 -5.25
N GLU A 176 5.18 -12.86 -5.31
CA GLU A 176 4.08 -12.78 -4.32
C GLU A 176 4.61 -13.05 -2.91
N LYS A 177 5.40 -14.11 -2.75
CA LYS A 177 6.01 -14.47 -1.46
C LYS A 177 6.91 -13.35 -0.94
N THR A 178 7.75 -12.77 -1.81
CA THR A 178 8.67 -11.70 -1.45
C THR A 178 7.92 -10.45 -1.01
N THR A 179 6.98 -9.98 -1.83
CA THR A 179 6.16 -8.80 -1.54
C THR A 179 5.32 -8.99 -0.27
N ASN A 180 4.79 -10.18 -0.04
CA ASN A 180 4.02 -10.48 1.17
C ASN A 180 4.89 -10.47 2.44
N ASN A 181 6.16 -10.90 2.34
CA ASN A 181 7.12 -10.80 3.44
C ASN A 181 7.46 -9.34 3.76
N GLU A 182 7.69 -8.51 2.73
CA GLU A 182 7.91 -7.07 2.89
C GLU A 182 6.71 -6.39 3.54
N LEU A 183 5.49 -6.67 3.05
CA LEU A 183 4.26 -6.15 3.64
C LEU A 183 4.11 -6.57 5.11
N SER A 184 4.44 -7.82 5.43
CA SER A 184 4.41 -8.32 6.82
C SER A 184 5.45 -7.64 7.70
N ALA A 185 6.63 -7.30 7.15
CA ALA A 185 7.64 -6.53 7.87
C ALA A 185 7.18 -5.10 8.13
N VAL A 186 6.58 -4.44 7.15
CA VAL A 186 6.00 -3.08 7.29
C VAL A 186 4.86 -3.10 8.31
N SER A 187 3.94 -4.07 8.23
CA SER A 187 2.85 -4.23 9.20
C SER A 187 3.37 -4.36 10.63
N ARG A 188 4.36 -5.24 10.85
CA ARG A 188 4.98 -5.40 12.18
C ARG A 188 5.62 -4.11 12.68
N LYS A 189 6.23 -3.32 11.79
CA LYS A 189 6.81 -2.02 12.14
C LYS A 189 5.72 -1.03 12.58
N ILE A 190 4.60 -0.98 11.86
CA ILE A 190 3.44 -0.15 12.23
C ILE A 190 2.89 -0.57 13.60
N ASP A 191 2.70 -1.88 13.82
CA ASP A 191 2.22 -2.41 15.10
C ASP A 191 3.21 -2.07 16.24
N SER A 192 4.52 -2.13 15.98
CA SER A 192 5.54 -1.75 16.96
C SER A 192 5.48 -0.26 17.33
N TRP A 193 5.12 0.62 16.40
CA TRP A 193 4.90 2.04 16.71
C TRP A 193 3.66 2.23 17.57
N ALA A 194 2.58 1.48 17.32
CA ALA A 194 1.38 1.53 18.14
C ALA A 194 1.62 1.05 19.58
N LEU A 195 2.50 0.06 19.77
CA LEU A 195 2.86 -0.48 21.09
C LEU A 195 3.98 0.32 21.80
N GLY A 196 4.94 0.84 21.03
CA GLY A 196 6.13 1.54 21.51
C GLY A 196 5.85 2.86 22.22
N ASN A 197 4.67 3.46 22.02
CA ASN A 197 4.21 4.61 22.80
C ASN A 197 3.88 4.28 24.27
N SER A 198 3.70 3.00 24.63
CA SER A 198 3.38 2.58 26.01
C SER A 198 4.61 2.20 26.83
N GLU A 199 5.60 1.56 26.19
CA GLU A 199 6.81 1.06 26.87
C GLU A 199 7.87 2.15 27.07
N THR A 200 8.02 3.07 26.12
CA THR A 200 8.87 4.26 26.29
C THR A 200 8.32 5.16 27.39
N GLU A 201 7.02 5.45 27.39
CA GLU A 201 6.29 6.14 28.48
C GLU A 201 6.47 5.48 29.86
N LYS A 202 6.44 4.14 29.94
CA LYS A 202 6.66 3.40 31.19
C LYS A 202 8.14 3.38 31.60
N ALA A 203 9.08 3.30 30.66
CA ALA A 203 10.50 3.40 30.94
C ALA A 203 10.88 4.79 31.46
N PHE A 204 10.32 5.87 30.90
CA PHE A 204 10.50 7.23 31.41
C PHE A 204 9.90 7.39 32.84
N ARG A 205 8.76 6.76 33.14
CA ARG A 205 8.19 6.75 34.50
C ARG A 205 8.95 5.86 35.50
N ALA A 206 9.47 4.72 35.06
CA ALA A 206 10.17 3.77 35.92
C ALA A 206 11.57 4.27 36.32
N ILE A 207 12.26 5.01 35.44
CA ILE A 207 13.55 5.65 35.75
C ILE A 207 13.35 6.86 36.67
N SER A 208 12.18 7.51 36.63
CA SER A 208 11.86 8.65 37.49
C SER A 208 11.52 8.28 38.95
N SER A 209 11.35 7.00 39.31
CA SER A 209 10.84 6.59 40.63
C SER A 209 11.89 6.05 41.61
N LYS A 210 13.19 6.12 41.29
CA LYS A 210 14.26 5.59 42.16
C LYS A 210 15.48 6.50 42.31
N VAL A 211 15.31 7.76 42.71
CA VAL A 211 16.43 8.53 43.32
C VAL A 211 15.86 9.49 44.38
N PRO A 212 16.37 9.47 45.64
CA PRO A 212 16.05 10.47 46.64
C PRO A 212 16.53 11.86 46.20
N VAL A 213 15.67 12.86 46.41
CA VAL A 213 15.86 14.26 46.07
C VAL A 213 17.12 14.84 46.72
N ASP A 214 18.07 15.28 45.89
CA ASP A 214 18.87 16.47 46.18
C ASP A 214 18.94 17.36 44.93
N ARG A 215 18.73 18.66 45.14
CA ARG A 215 18.35 19.66 44.14
C ARG A 215 19.55 20.11 43.29
N VAL A 216 19.62 19.68 42.03
CA VAL A 216 20.06 20.54 40.90
C VAL A 216 19.31 20.10 39.64
N THR A 217 18.28 20.88 39.30
CA THR A 217 17.56 21.00 38.02
C THR A 217 17.89 19.98 36.90
N PRO A 218 17.04 18.97 36.69
CA PRO A 218 16.77 18.45 35.36
C PRO A 218 15.93 19.49 34.61
N SER A 219 16.26 19.75 33.36
CA SER A 219 15.49 20.56 32.43
C SER A 219 14.09 19.96 32.20
N THR A 220 13.15 20.26 33.10
CA THR A 220 11.73 20.13 32.81
C THR A 220 11.42 21.19 31.76
N LEU A 221 10.99 20.76 30.57
CA LEU A 221 10.40 21.68 29.61
C LEU A 221 9.34 22.51 30.36
N PRO A 222 9.31 23.84 30.19
CA PRO A 222 8.33 24.67 30.87
C PRO A 222 6.91 24.12 30.66
N GLU A 223 6.08 24.19 31.69
CA GLU A 223 4.72 23.62 31.72
C GLU A 223 3.91 24.08 30.50
N GLU A 224 4.16 25.29 30.00
CA GLU A 224 3.54 25.89 28.82
C GLU A 224 3.93 25.18 27.51
N VAL A 225 5.17 24.68 27.42
CA VAL A 225 5.65 23.89 26.27
C VAL A 225 5.01 22.50 26.30
N VAL A 226 4.89 21.90 27.48
CA VAL A 226 4.24 20.59 27.69
C VAL A 226 2.73 20.68 27.40
N GLU A 227 2.07 21.75 27.86
CA GLU A 227 0.65 22.00 27.61
C GLU A 227 0.38 22.18 26.10
N PHE A 228 1.26 22.90 25.39
CA PHE A 228 1.15 23.07 23.95
C PHE A 228 1.34 21.75 23.18
N GLU A 229 2.35 20.95 23.52
CA GLU A 229 2.58 19.66 22.86
C GLU A 229 1.45 18.67 23.10
N LYS A 230 0.95 18.59 24.34
CA LYS A 230 -0.22 17.78 24.70
C LYS A 230 -1.47 18.24 23.96
N PHE A 231 -1.68 19.55 23.82
CA PHE A 231 -2.79 20.10 23.05
C PHE A 231 -2.72 19.69 21.57
N LEU A 232 -1.55 19.76 20.93
CA LEU A 232 -1.39 19.33 19.54
C LEU A 232 -1.65 17.83 19.38
N GLN A 233 -1.16 17.01 20.30
CA GLN A 233 -1.36 15.57 20.25
C GLN A 233 -2.84 15.18 20.41
N GLN A 234 -3.59 15.91 21.23
CA GLN A 234 -5.01 15.65 21.48
C GLN A 234 -5.94 16.22 20.40
N THR A 235 -5.53 17.27 19.69
CA THR A 235 -6.40 18.01 18.76
C THR A 235 -6.10 17.76 17.29
N GLY A 236 -5.29 16.76 16.95
CA GLY A 236 -5.00 16.42 15.55
C GLY A 236 -3.92 17.29 14.91
N GLY A 237 -2.91 17.70 15.70
CA GLY A 237 -1.72 18.39 15.22
C GLY A 237 -1.89 19.89 15.03
N ARG A 238 -0.99 20.51 14.24
CA ARG A 238 -0.95 21.96 14.01
C ARG A 238 -2.12 22.51 13.20
N GLN A 239 -2.98 21.63 12.69
CA GLN A 239 -4.13 21.98 11.85
C GLN A 239 -5.45 21.53 12.48
N GLY A 240 -5.47 21.06 13.72
CA GLY A 240 -6.73 20.78 14.42
C GLY A 240 -7.54 19.63 13.82
N GLY A 241 -6.89 18.72 13.09
CA GLY A 241 -7.57 17.65 12.34
C GLY A 241 -8.23 18.08 11.03
N TRP A 242 -8.03 19.33 10.59
CA TRP A 242 -8.41 19.80 9.25
C TRP A 242 -7.28 19.49 8.27
N ASP A 243 -7.63 19.23 7.01
CA ASP A 243 -6.63 19.16 5.96
C ASP A 243 -6.01 20.53 5.66
N ASP A 244 -4.84 20.52 5.02
CA ASP A 244 -4.07 21.70 4.67
C ASP A 244 -4.87 22.73 3.88
N PHE A 245 -5.73 22.30 2.96
CA PHE A 245 -6.49 23.19 2.08
C PHE A 245 -7.58 23.92 2.86
N ASP A 246 -8.37 23.19 3.62
CA ASP A 246 -9.44 23.72 4.44
C ASP A 246 -8.89 24.66 5.52
N HIS A 247 -7.79 24.26 6.18
CA HIS A 247 -7.14 25.07 7.20
C HIS A 247 -6.53 26.37 6.59
N GLN A 248 -5.88 26.30 5.44
CA GLN A 248 -5.33 27.49 4.78
C GLN A 248 -6.42 28.48 4.33
N ASN A 249 -7.51 27.99 3.76
CA ASN A 249 -8.64 28.84 3.38
C ASN A 249 -9.28 29.49 4.60
N PHE A 250 -9.48 28.74 5.67
CA PHE A 250 -9.96 29.24 6.95
C PHE A 250 -9.06 30.38 7.49
N VAL A 251 -7.74 30.16 7.58
CA VAL A 251 -6.78 31.17 8.05
C VAL A 251 -6.79 32.41 7.15
N LYS A 252 -6.86 32.22 5.83
CA LYS A 252 -6.90 33.31 4.85
C LYS A 252 -8.15 34.19 5.01
N VAL A 253 -9.34 33.58 5.07
CA VAL A 253 -10.61 34.32 5.25
C VAL A 253 -10.67 34.98 6.63
N ARG A 254 -10.18 34.31 7.68
CA ARG A 254 -10.08 34.86 9.04
C ARG A 254 -9.17 36.10 9.10
N SER A 255 -8.01 36.06 8.44
CA SER A 255 -7.06 37.17 8.39
C SER A 255 -7.66 38.40 7.70
N LYS A 256 -8.41 38.19 6.60
CA LYS A 256 -9.15 39.24 5.87
C LYS A 256 -10.17 39.96 6.75
N HIS A 257 -10.83 39.22 7.66
CA HIS A 257 -11.86 39.75 8.55
C HIS A 257 -11.35 40.19 9.92
N LYS A 258 -10.04 40.09 10.18
CA LYS A 258 -9.44 40.36 11.50
C LYS A 258 -10.12 39.60 12.64
N GLY A 259 -10.59 38.37 12.37
CA GLY A 259 -11.29 37.52 13.35
C GLY A 259 -12.71 37.96 13.73
N LYS A 260 -13.34 38.90 13.00
CA LYS A 260 -14.73 39.31 13.25
C LYS A 260 -15.74 38.24 12.80
N PRO A 261 -16.85 37.98 13.53
CA PRO A 261 -17.77 36.86 13.28
C PRO A 261 -18.31 36.70 11.86
N ALA A 262 -18.33 37.77 11.07
CA ALA A 262 -18.75 37.76 9.67
C ALA A 262 -17.95 36.77 8.78
N PHE A 263 -16.72 36.45 9.16
CA PHE A 263 -15.86 35.54 8.39
C PHE A 263 -16.38 34.09 8.38
N MET A 264 -17.09 33.65 9.41
CA MET A 264 -17.56 32.27 9.51
C MET A 264 -18.55 31.90 8.39
N LYS A 265 -19.36 32.87 7.95
CA LYS A 265 -20.27 32.69 6.80
C LYS A 265 -19.49 32.59 5.49
N GLU A 266 -18.50 33.46 5.29
CA GLU A 266 -17.63 33.44 4.11
C GLU A 266 -16.78 32.15 4.04
N VAL A 267 -16.33 31.61 5.17
CA VAL A 267 -15.61 30.32 5.21
C VAL A 267 -16.50 29.16 4.75
N VAL A 268 -17.74 29.08 5.21
CA VAL A 268 -18.69 28.03 4.79
C VAL A 268 -18.99 28.11 3.28
N GLU A 269 -19.05 29.32 2.72
CA GLU A 269 -19.22 29.51 1.26
C GLU A 269 -18.02 29.02 0.45
N HIS A 270 -16.81 29.07 1.01
CA HIS A 270 -15.57 28.65 0.34
C HIS A 270 -15.19 27.19 0.61
N LEU A 271 -15.81 26.53 1.59
CA LEU A 271 -15.53 25.15 2.00
C LEU A 271 -16.77 24.27 1.80
N PRO A 272 -16.96 23.71 0.58
CA PRO A 272 -18.09 22.84 0.31
C PRO A 272 -18.00 21.56 1.16
N GLY A 273 -18.99 21.35 2.03
CA GLY A 273 -19.07 20.18 2.91
C GLY A 273 -18.75 20.43 4.37
N LYS A 274 -18.33 21.66 4.75
CA LYS A 274 -18.17 22.05 6.16
C LYS A 274 -19.40 22.80 6.66
N THR A 275 -19.84 22.44 7.86
CA THR A 275 -20.93 23.12 8.56
C THR A 275 -20.42 24.33 9.33
N LEU A 276 -21.33 25.28 9.62
CA LEU A 276 -21.01 26.45 10.44
C LEU A 276 -20.49 26.05 11.84
N ASP A 277 -21.04 24.96 12.40
CA ASP A 277 -20.64 24.43 13.70
C ASP A 277 -19.20 23.90 13.68
N GLU A 278 -18.80 23.20 12.61
CA GLU A 278 -17.41 22.73 12.45
C GLU A 278 -16.44 23.91 12.31
N VAL A 279 -16.80 24.94 11.54
CA VAL A 279 -15.99 26.17 11.42
C VAL A 279 -15.87 26.88 12.77
N GLN A 280 -16.94 26.91 13.56
CA GLN A 280 -16.94 27.54 14.88
C GLN A 280 -16.09 26.75 15.89
N GLN A 281 -16.16 25.42 15.87
CA GLN A 281 -15.29 24.56 16.68
C GLN A 281 -13.82 24.77 16.29
N HIS A 282 -13.54 24.88 15.00
CA HIS A 282 -12.19 25.15 14.50
C HIS A 282 -11.68 26.54 14.89
N GLU A 283 -12.52 27.57 14.90
CA GLU A 283 -12.14 28.90 15.42
C GLU A 283 -11.80 28.86 16.90
N LYS A 284 -12.60 28.15 17.72
CA LYS A 284 -12.29 27.97 19.15
C LYS A 284 -10.96 27.25 19.34
N TRP A 285 -10.71 26.20 18.56
CA TRP A 285 -9.43 25.49 18.56
C TRP A 285 -8.28 26.41 18.14
N HIS A 286 -8.45 27.17 17.05
CA HIS A 286 -7.40 28.04 16.49
C HIS A 286 -7.06 29.21 17.43
N GLN A 287 -8.06 29.78 18.12
CA GLN A 287 -7.81 30.78 19.18
C GLN A 287 -6.98 30.21 20.32
N LYS A 288 -7.32 28.98 20.76
CA LYS A 288 -6.56 28.28 21.81
C LYS A 288 -5.14 27.92 21.34
N PHE A 289 -4.98 27.51 20.08
CA PHE A 289 -3.69 27.26 19.45
C PHE A 289 -2.81 28.52 19.47
N LEU A 290 -3.33 29.67 19.03
CA LEU A 290 -2.59 30.94 19.03
C LEU A 290 -2.17 31.38 20.43
N ALA A 291 -3.07 31.26 21.42
CA ALA A 291 -2.79 31.63 22.80
C ALA A 291 -1.72 30.73 23.46
N LEU A 292 -1.69 29.44 23.11
CA LEU A 292 -0.65 28.53 23.58
C LEU A 292 0.69 28.77 22.87
N GLU A 293 0.66 29.08 21.57
CA GLU A 293 1.87 29.38 20.81
C GLU A 293 2.53 30.68 21.29
N GLU A 294 1.74 31.69 21.65
CA GLU A 294 2.23 32.94 22.23
C GLU A 294 2.87 32.72 23.62
N ARG A 295 2.21 31.98 24.51
CA ARG A 295 2.78 31.60 25.82
C ARG A 295 4.08 30.82 25.68
N LYS A 296 4.16 29.91 24.71
CA LYS A 296 5.40 29.19 24.40
C LYS A 296 6.54 30.15 24.01
N LYS A 297 6.26 31.12 23.13
CA LYS A 297 7.24 32.13 22.68
C LYS A 297 7.69 33.04 23.82
N GLU A 298 6.81 33.43 24.73
CA GLU A 298 7.14 34.26 25.89
C GLU A 298 8.11 33.56 26.84
N VAL A 299 7.89 32.27 27.09
CA VAL A 299 8.76 31.46 27.94
C VAL A 299 10.14 31.26 27.30
N GLU A 300 10.19 30.98 26.00
CA GLU A 300 11.46 30.86 25.25
C GLU A 300 12.28 32.16 25.31
N ASN A 301 11.63 33.31 25.15
CA ASN A 301 12.26 34.63 25.28
C ASN A 301 12.74 34.93 26.71
N ASN A 302 12.00 34.53 27.74
CA ASN A 302 12.37 34.75 29.15
C ASN A 302 13.52 33.84 29.60
N VAL A 303 13.55 32.58 29.16
CA VAL A 303 14.67 31.65 29.40
C VAL A 303 15.95 32.14 28.72
N SER A 304 15.84 32.77 27.55
CA SER A 304 16.98 33.39 26.86
C SER A 304 17.57 34.60 27.62
N ARG A 305 16.73 35.32 28.37
CA ARG A 305 17.09 36.56 29.09
C ARG A 305 17.57 36.35 30.54
N ASP A 306 17.71 35.12 31.02
CA ASP A 306 18.11 34.79 32.40
C ASP A 306 19.31 35.66 32.88
N PRO A 307 19.10 36.62 33.82
CA PRO A 307 20.16 37.48 34.34
C PRO A 307 21.28 36.69 35.03
N SER A 308 21.00 35.47 35.49
CA SER A 308 21.96 34.57 36.13
C SER A 308 23.02 34.07 35.16
N ARG A 309 22.75 34.09 33.84
CA ARG A 309 23.76 33.82 32.79
C ARG A 309 24.77 34.95 32.63
N LEU A 310 24.43 36.18 33.02
CA LEU A 310 25.32 37.34 32.94
C LEU A 310 26.48 37.25 33.96
N TYR A 311 26.26 36.56 35.09
CA TYR A 311 27.23 36.41 36.18
C TYR A 311 27.98 35.07 36.18
N LYS A 312 27.76 34.20 35.18
CA LYS A 312 28.47 32.92 35.06
C LYS A 312 29.51 33.01 33.95
N PRO A 313 30.82 32.79 34.24
CA PRO A 313 31.84 32.74 33.22
C PRO A 313 31.51 31.67 32.18
N THR A 314 31.72 31.98 30.90
CA THR A 314 31.55 30.99 29.83
C THR A 314 32.57 29.85 29.99
N LYS A 315 32.27 28.65 29.48
CA LYS A 315 33.18 27.49 29.57
C LYS A 315 34.60 27.80 29.09
N GLY A 316 34.74 28.64 28.06
CA GLY A 316 36.04 29.09 27.55
C GLY A 316 36.78 30.09 28.45
N TRP A 317 36.08 30.80 29.34
CA TRP A 317 36.68 31.58 30.43
C TRP A 317 37.07 30.69 31.61
N GLU A 318 36.23 29.73 32.02
CA GLU A 318 36.55 28.76 33.08
C GLU A 318 37.79 27.91 32.75
N GLU A 319 37.97 27.51 31.48
CA GLU A 319 39.16 26.76 31.04
C GLU A 319 40.44 27.60 31.05
N ARG A 320 40.31 28.91 30.81
CA ARG A 320 41.44 29.85 30.75
C ARG A 320 41.93 30.24 32.14
N THR A 321 41.01 30.38 33.10
CA THR A 321 41.36 30.69 34.50
C THR A 321 41.81 29.46 35.29
N LYS A 322 41.39 28.23 34.92
CA LYS A 322 41.92 26.99 35.51
C LYS A 322 43.43 26.80 35.33
N LYS A 323 44.03 27.42 34.31
CA LYS A 323 45.48 27.34 34.06
C LYS A 323 46.31 28.36 34.83
N ILE A 324 45.67 29.29 35.55
CA ILE A 324 46.36 30.30 36.36
C ILE A 324 46.12 29.93 37.83
N GLY A 325 46.89 28.97 38.32
CA GLY A 325 47.00 28.69 39.75
C GLY A 325 47.72 29.83 40.48
N PRO A 326 47.50 30.01 41.79
CA PRO A 326 48.08 31.10 42.56
C PRO A 326 49.52 30.77 42.97
N SER A 327 50.50 30.98 42.08
CA SER A 327 51.89 31.30 42.45
C SER A 327 52.65 31.77 41.22
N GLY A 328 53.37 32.89 41.36
CA GLY A 328 53.78 33.74 40.25
C GLY A 328 55.02 33.29 39.46
N SER A 329 55.06 33.74 38.20
CA SER A 329 56.25 34.34 37.55
C SER A 329 55.89 34.81 36.13
N GLY A 330 55.68 36.14 35.96
CA GLY A 330 55.84 36.97 34.74
C GLY A 330 55.22 36.58 33.37
N PRO A 331 55.20 37.47 32.35
CA PRO A 331 55.83 38.80 32.28
C PRO A 331 54.86 39.98 32.08
N LEU A 332 55.32 41.16 32.51
CA LEU A 332 54.77 42.49 32.26
C LEU A 332 54.49 42.71 30.76
N LEU A 333 53.25 43.04 30.38
CA LEU A 333 52.96 43.63 29.09
C LEU A 333 52.72 45.14 29.26
N HIS A 334 53.69 45.86 28.72
CA HIS A 334 53.77 47.30 28.54
C HIS A 334 52.54 47.82 27.77
N ILE A 335 51.85 48.81 28.32
CA ILE A 335 50.81 49.59 27.61
C ILE A 335 51.49 50.88 27.12
N PRO A 336 51.61 51.13 25.80
CA PRO A 336 52.04 52.42 25.30
C PRO A 336 50.91 53.44 25.46
N HIS A 337 51.28 54.65 25.90
CA HIS A 337 50.42 55.83 26.04
C HIS A 337 49.84 56.31 24.71
#